data_AF-A0A930E8G7-F1
#
_entry.id   AF-A0A930E8G7-F1
#
_cell.length_a   1.000
_cell.length_b   1.000
_cell.length_c   1.000
_cell.angle_alpha   90.00
_cell.angle_beta   90.00
_cell.angle_gamma   90.00
#
_symmetry.space_group_name_H-M   'P 1'
#
loop_
_entity.id
_entity.type
_entity.pdbx_description
1 polymer ?
#
loop_
_entity_poly.entity_id
_entity_poly.type
_entity_poly.pdbx_seq_one_letter_code
_entity_poly.pdbx_strand_id
1 'polypeptide(L)'
;SINSAPVLGILMIFAFIIISMIYKISIFLSLVVIIICILCAAIAGYSTGKTGINPMEIYAVISILVIAFLNRLLNGLKIGNSTFSTNITLLSLFFIACIVAVACGLAGDILNDFKSGFNMKVRPFDQFIGEVIGAAVSSAVITFLFFIFFNIYKNIGPKENSDLVVLQASIVASVIKGIPFIHLFWTGLLAGLILNMLNIPVLTFGIGIYLPFYLTLPVFIGGLLNSVSKKISEKFSSDALLFANGLMSGEAITGVILSIIAYVKLFI
;
A
#
# COMPACT_ATOMS: atom_id res chain seq x y z
N SER A 1 -5.10 29.52 12.62
CA SER A 1 -5.97 28.37 12.31
C SER A 1 -6.54 28.54 10.92
N ILE A 2 -5.89 27.97 9.90
CA ILE A 2 -6.54 27.85 8.59
C ILE A 2 -7.68 26.84 8.79
N ASN A 3 -8.90 27.24 8.48
CA ASN A 3 -10.04 26.33 8.45
C ASN A 3 -9.69 25.30 7.36
N SER A 4 -9.17 24.13 7.76
CA SER A 4 -8.64 23.12 6.84
C SER A 4 -9.74 22.36 6.09
N ALA A 5 -10.98 22.43 6.60
CA ALA A 5 -12.16 21.80 6.02
C ALA A 5 -12.44 22.23 4.56
N PRO A 6 -12.47 23.53 4.19
CA PRO A 6 -12.66 23.92 2.78
C PRO A 6 -11.52 23.46 1.87
N VAL A 7 -10.26 23.47 2.34
CA VAL A 7 -9.11 23.02 1.54
C VAL A 7 -9.18 21.51 1.28
N LEU A 8 -9.50 20.73 2.32
CA LEU A 8 -9.74 19.29 2.21
C LEU A 8 -10.91 18.98 1.26
N GLY A 9 -12.00 19.75 1.34
CA GLY A 9 -13.15 19.61 0.44
C GLY A 9 -12.78 19.87 -1.03
N ILE A 10 -11.99 20.92 -1.30
CA ILE A 10 -11.51 21.23 -2.66
C ILE A 10 -10.59 20.12 -3.18
N LEU A 11 -9.67 19.62 -2.36
CA LEU A 11 -8.78 18.52 -2.74
C LEU A 11 -9.55 17.22 -3.03
N MET A 12 -10.59 16.90 -2.26
CA MET A 12 -11.46 15.76 -2.55
C MET A 12 -12.21 15.92 -3.87
N ILE A 13 -12.76 17.11 -4.15
CA ILE A 13 -13.47 17.40 -5.40
C ILE A 13 -12.49 17.31 -6.59
N PHE A 14 -11.26 17.81 -6.42
CA PHE A 14 -10.23 17.71 -7.45
C PHE A 14 -9.84 16.25 -7.73
N ALA A 15 -9.61 15.44 -6.68
CA ALA A 15 -9.36 14.01 -6.82
C ALA A 15 -10.52 13.28 -7.50
N PHE A 16 -11.76 13.62 -7.16
CA PHE A 16 -12.98 13.10 -7.78
C PHE A 16 -13.05 13.37 -9.27
N ILE A 17 -12.78 14.61 -9.68
CA ILE A 17 -12.80 15.01 -11.09
C ILE A 17 -11.71 14.26 -11.86
N ILE A 18 -10.50 14.17 -11.32
CA ILE A 18 -9.39 13.45 -11.96
C ILE A 18 -9.72 11.96 -12.13
N ILE A 19 -10.20 11.30 -11.07
CA ILE A 19 -10.54 9.86 -11.12
C ILE A 19 -11.67 9.62 -12.15
N SER A 20 -12.70 10.46 -12.12
CA SER A 20 -13.84 10.37 -13.03
C SER A 20 -13.44 10.61 -14.49
N MET A 21 -12.65 11.65 -14.78
CA MET A 21 -12.26 12.02 -16.14
C MET A 21 -11.23 11.06 -16.75
N ILE A 22 -10.21 10.66 -15.98
CA ILE A 22 -9.13 9.81 -16.50
C ILE A 22 -9.61 8.37 -16.68
N TYR A 23 -10.32 7.82 -15.70
CA TYR A 23 -10.70 6.40 -15.72
C TYR A 23 -12.11 6.14 -16.27
N LYS A 24 -12.84 7.19 -16.66
CA LYS A 24 -14.20 7.13 -17.25
C LYS A 24 -15.18 6.30 -16.39
N ILE A 25 -15.07 6.46 -15.08
CA ILE A 25 -15.91 5.76 -14.11
C ILE A 25 -17.19 6.58 -13.87
N SER A 26 -18.31 5.91 -13.57
CA SER A 26 -19.54 6.59 -13.13
C SER A 26 -19.29 7.50 -11.92
N ILE A 27 -19.93 8.66 -11.89
CA ILE A 27 -19.93 9.62 -10.77
C ILE A 27 -20.17 8.91 -9.44
N PHE A 28 -21.15 8.00 -9.40
CA PHE A 28 -21.50 7.27 -8.18
C PHE A 28 -20.33 6.42 -7.67
N LEU A 29 -19.70 5.67 -8.57
CA LEU A 29 -18.63 4.77 -8.21
C LEU A 29 -17.34 5.52 -7.86
N SER A 30 -17.05 6.65 -8.52
CA SER A 30 -15.95 7.55 -8.15
C SER A 30 -16.09 8.07 -6.72
N LEU A 31 -17.31 8.41 -6.29
CA LEU A 31 -17.57 8.87 -4.93
C LEU A 31 -17.33 7.73 -3.91
N VAL A 32 -17.78 6.52 -4.24
CA VAL A 32 -17.51 5.32 -3.43
C VAL A 32 -16.00 5.06 -3.32
N VAL A 33 -15.24 5.18 -4.41
CA VAL A 33 -13.78 5.02 -4.40
C VAL A 33 -13.11 5.98 -3.43
N ILE A 34 -13.52 7.25 -3.41
CA ILE A 34 -12.95 8.25 -2.49
C ILE A 34 -13.25 7.90 -1.04
N ILE A 35 -14.50 7.53 -0.73
CA ILE A 35 -14.88 7.12 0.63
C ILE A 35 -14.04 5.93 1.08
N ILE A 36 -13.92 4.90 0.23
CA ILE A 36 -13.09 3.73 0.51
C ILE A 36 -11.64 4.15 0.72
N CYS A 37 -11.09 5.01 -0.15
CA CYS A 37 -9.71 5.48 -0.05
C CYS A 37 -9.45 6.20 1.28
N ILE A 38 -10.37 7.06 1.74
CA ILE A 38 -10.26 7.78 3.02
C ILE A 38 -10.30 6.79 4.19
N LEU A 39 -11.25 5.85 4.18
CA LEU A 39 -11.37 4.83 5.22
C LEU A 39 -10.12 3.94 5.26
N CYS A 40 -9.65 3.48 4.11
CA CYS A 40 -8.45 2.67 3.99
C CYS A 40 -7.20 3.44 4.43
N ALA A 41 -7.05 4.71 4.09
CA ALA A 41 -5.92 5.53 4.55
C ALA A 41 -5.94 5.72 6.08
N ALA A 42 -7.12 5.90 6.68
CA ALA A 42 -7.25 5.97 8.14
C ALA A 42 -6.89 4.64 8.82
N ILE A 43 -7.36 3.52 8.27
CA ILE A 43 -7.02 2.18 8.77
C ILE A 43 -5.52 1.88 8.57
N ALA A 44 -4.93 2.30 7.45
CA ALA A 44 -3.51 2.16 7.17
C ALA A 44 -2.65 2.91 8.19
N GLY A 45 -2.99 4.17 8.49
CA GLY A 45 -2.33 4.93 9.55
C GLY A 45 -2.46 4.24 10.92
N TYR A 46 -3.64 3.73 11.26
CA TYR A 46 -3.86 2.99 12.50
C TYR A 46 -3.06 1.68 12.58
N SER A 47 -3.07 0.89 11.51
CA SER A 47 -2.31 -0.36 11.41
C SER A 47 -0.82 -0.12 11.55
N THR A 48 -0.31 0.87 10.82
CA THR A 48 1.09 1.28 10.85
C THR A 48 1.46 1.76 12.25
N GLY A 49 0.64 2.59 12.88
CA GLY A 49 0.87 3.08 14.24
C GLY A 49 0.89 1.98 15.30
N LYS A 50 0.11 0.89 15.11
CA LYS A 50 0.05 -0.24 16.06
C LYS A 50 1.12 -1.30 15.82
N THR A 51 1.39 -1.63 14.56
CA THR A 51 2.19 -2.80 14.19
C THR A 51 3.55 -2.43 13.61
N GLY A 52 3.75 -1.18 13.23
CA GLY A 52 4.90 -0.74 12.45
C GLY A 52 4.87 -1.21 10.99
N ILE A 53 3.79 -1.86 10.55
CA ILE A 53 3.65 -2.43 9.22
C ILE A 53 2.42 -1.84 8.54
N ASN A 54 2.61 -1.42 7.29
CA ASN A 54 1.55 -0.89 6.42
C ASN A 54 1.24 -1.88 5.29
N PRO A 55 0.21 -2.74 5.41
CA PRO A 55 -0.16 -3.68 4.37
C PRO A 55 -0.98 -3.00 3.25
N MET A 56 -0.36 -2.01 2.57
CA MET A 56 -1.03 -1.14 1.59
C MET A 56 -1.68 -1.92 0.44
N GLU A 57 -1.11 -3.06 0.04
CA GLU A 57 -1.64 -3.92 -1.02
C GLU A 57 -2.94 -4.59 -0.60
N ILE A 58 -3.11 -4.94 0.68
CA ILE A 58 -4.34 -5.54 1.20
C ILE A 58 -5.49 -4.54 1.12
N TYR A 59 -5.24 -3.27 1.48
CA TYR A 59 -6.25 -2.21 1.37
C TYR A 59 -6.65 -1.95 -0.09
N ALA A 60 -5.68 -2.03 -1.01
CA ALA A 60 -5.95 -1.97 -2.44
C ALA A 60 -6.84 -3.13 -2.90
N VAL A 61 -6.54 -4.38 -2.49
CA VAL A 61 -7.34 -5.57 -2.82
C VAL A 61 -8.78 -5.45 -2.30
N ILE A 62 -8.96 -5.01 -1.05
CA ILE A 62 -10.30 -4.77 -0.47
C ILE A 62 -11.06 -3.75 -1.32
N SER A 63 -10.39 -2.69 -1.74
CA SER A 63 -11.01 -1.63 -2.55
C SER A 63 -11.47 -2.14 -3.91
N ILE A 64 -10.61 -2.88 -4.64
CA ILE A 64 -11.00 -3.48 -5.92
C ILE A 64 -12.20 -4.42 -5.72
N LEU A 65 -12.19 -5.25 -4.68
CA LEU A 65 -13.28 -6.20 -4.41
C LEU A 65 -14.62 -5.50 -4.18
N VAL A 66 -14.64 -4.43 -3.39
CA VAL A 66 -15.85 -3.65 -3.15
C VAL A 66 -16.34 -2.99 -4.44
N ILE A 67 -15.43 -2.38 -5.22
CA ILE A 67 -15.78 -1.71 -6.47
C ILE A 67 -16.27 -2.72 -7.51
N ALA A 68 -15.60 -3.87 -7.65
CA ALA A 68 -15.98 -4.93 -8.58
C ALA A 68 -17.33 -5.55 -8.19
N PHE A 69 -17.58 -5.76 -6.89
CA PHE A 69 -18.86 -6.23 -6.38
C PHE A 69 -19.99 -5.24 -6.67
N LEU A 70 -19.81 -3.96 -6.35
CA LEU A 70 -20.79 -2.91 -6.63
C LEU A 70 -21.03 -2.73 -8.12
N ASN A 71 -19.97 -2.76 -8.94
CA ASN A 71 -20.08 -2.72 -10.39
C ASN A 71 -20.93 -3.89 -10.89
N ARG A 72 -20.68 -5.12 -10.44
CA ARG A 72 -21.47 -6.29 -10.83
C ARG A 72 -22.94 -6.22 -10.35
N LEU A 73 -23.17 -5.70 -9.15
CA LEU A 73 -24.51 -5.57 -8.57
C LEU A 73 -25.35 -4.51 -9.29
N LEU A 74 -24.72 -3.39 -9.66
CA LEU A 74 -25.39 -2.25 -10.25
C LEU A 74 -25.50 -2.33 -11.78
N ASN A 75 -24.58 -3.06 -12.43
CA ASN A 75 -24.57 -3.20 -13.88
C ASN A 75 -25.83 -3.93 -14.36
N GLY A 76 -26.60 -3.28 -15.24
CA GLY A 76 -27.87 -3.77 -15.74
C GLY A 76 -29.10 -3.33 -14.95
N LEU A 77 -28.94 -2.56 -13.86
CA LEU A 77 -30.08 -1.94 -13.17
C LEU A 77 -30.75 -0.92 -14.09
N LYS A 78 -32.05 -1.12 -14.34
CA LYS A 78 -32.91 -0.15 -15.02
C LYS A 78 -33.52 0.77 -13.98
N ILE A 79 -33.07 2.02 -13.96
CA ILE A 79 -33.69 3.09 -13.16
C ILE A 79 -34.33 4.04 -14.17
N GLY A 80 -35.66 3.95 -14.30
CA GLY A 80 -36.40 4.66 -15.34
C GLY A 80 -35.97 4.24 -16.75
N ASN A 81 -35.72 5.22 -17.63
CA ASN A 81 -35.24 5.00 -19.01
C ASN A 81 -33.72 4.84 -19.12
N SER A 82 -32.97 4.98 -18.02
CA SER A 82 -31.51 4.81 -18.02
C SER A 82 -31.12 3.44 -17.49
N THR A 83 -30.30 2.73 -18.25
CA THR A 83 -29.61 1.52 -17.78
C THR A 83 -28.30 1.94 -17.13
N PHE A 84 -28.09 1.53 -15.88
CA PHE A 84 -26.79 1.67 -15.25
C PHE A 84 -25.86 0.64 -15.90
N SER A 85 -25.08 1.07 -16.87
CA SER A 85 -24.02 0.26 -17.46
C SER A 85 -22.70 0.99 -17.34
N THR A 86 -21.77 0.35 -16.65
CA THR A 86 -20.43 0.87 -16.41
C THR A 86 -19.44 -0.07 -17.09
N ASN A 87 -18.84 0.40 -18.20
CA ASN A 87 -17.78 -0.31 -18.93
C ASN A 87 -16.43 -0.20 -18.19
N ILE A 88 -16.39 -0.68 -16.95
CA ILE A 88 -15.16 -0.71 -16.18
C ILE A 88 -14.32 -1.87 -16.69
N THR A 89 -13.16 -1.53 -17.24
CA THR A 89 -12.17 -2.50 -17.69
C THR A 89 -11.38 -3.04 -16.50
N LEU A 90 -10.78 -4.22 -16.66
CA LEU A 90 -9.86 -4.78 -15.68
C LEU A 90 -8.70 -3.81 -15.39
N LEU A 91 -8.24 -3.11 -16.43
CA LEU A 91 -7.17 -2.11 -16.33
C LEU A 91 -7.58 -0.91 -15.48
N SER A 92 -8.80 -0.38 -15.65
CA SER A 92 -9.30 0.71 -14.79
C SER A 92 -9.46 0.27 -13.33
N LEU A 93 -9.89 -0.97 -13.07
CA LEU A 93 -9.94 -1.51 -11.70
C LEU A 93 -8.54 -1.58 -11.07
N PHE A 94 -7.55 -2.00 -11.85
CA PHE A 94 -6.16 -2.04 -11.41
C PHE A 94 -5.64 -0.65 -11.03
N PHE A 95 -5.86 0.36 -11.88
CA PHE A 95 -5.39 1.71 -11.60
C PHE A 95 -6.05 2.33 -10.37
N ILE A 96 -7.34 2.06 -10.13
CA ILE A 96 -7.99 2.48 -8.89
C ILE A 96 -7.30 1.83 -7.67
N ALA A 97 -6.96 0.55 -7.77
CA ALA A 97 -6.20 -0.13 -6.71
C ALA A 97 -4.87 0.55 -6.43
N CYS A 98 -4.13 0.92 -7.49
CA CYS A 98 -2.86 1.62 -7.36
C CYS A 98 -3.03 2.96 -6.64
N ILE A 99 -4.08 3.73 -6.96
CA ILE A 99 -4.38 4.99 -6.27
C ILE A 99 -4.59 4.75 -4.77
N VAL A 100 -5.41 3.76 -4.42
CA VAL A 100 -5.67 3.45 -3.00
C VAL A 100 -4.40 2.93 -2.31
N ALA A 101 -3.62 2.07 -2.96
CA ALA A 101 -2.36 1.56 -2.43
C ALA A 101 -1.40 2.71 -2.11
N VAL A 102 -1.17 3.63 -3.05
CA VAL A 102 -0.28 4.77 -2.88
C VAL A 102 -0.80 5.71 -1.78
N ALA A 103 -2.11 5.97 -1.74
CA ALA A 103 -2.70 6.79 -0.68
C ALA A 103 -2.55 6.16 0.71
N CYS A 104 -2.74 4.84 0.84
CA CYS A 104 -2.57 4.12 2.09
C CYS A 104 -1.10 4.04 2.51
N GLY A 105 -0.20 3.79 1.57
CA GLY A 105 1.25 3.79 1.77
C GLY A 105 1.71 5.11 2.36
N LEU A 106 1.43 6.18 1.64
CA LEU A 106 1.81 7.54 2.00
C LEU A 106 1.15 8.01 3.30
N ALA A 107 -0.09 7.61 3.60
CA ALA A 107 -0.73 7.90 4.89
C ALA A 107 -0.01 7.24 6.07
N GLY A 108 0.51 6.02 5.90
CA GLY A 108 1.31 5.33 6.92
C GLY A 108 2.67 5.99 7.14
N ASP A 109 3.35 6.35 6.05
CA ASP A 109 4.66 7.01 6.10
C ASP A 109 4.55 8.39 6.77
N ILE A 110 3.63 9.23 6.30
CA ILE A 110 3.34 10.54 6.90
C ILE A 110 3.08 10.44 8.40
N LEU A 111 2.40 9.39 8.88
CA LEU A 111 2.14 9.20 10.30
C LEU A 111 3.43 8.94 11.09
N ASN A 112 4.31 8.08 10.57
CA ASN A 112 5.61 7.81 11.19
C ASN A 112 6.52 9.03 11.14
N ASP A 113 6.51 9.74 10.02
CA ASP A 113 7.31 10.94 9.83
C ASP A 113 6.82 12.05 10.77
N PHE A 114 5.52 12.33 10.86
CA PHE A 114 5.02 13.33 11.80
C PHE A 114 5.34 12.99 13.25
N LYS A 115 5.35 11.71 13.61
CA LYS A 115 5.79 11.28 14.95
C LYS A 115 7.29 11.58 15.17
N SER A 116 8.13 11.30 14.18
CA SER A 116 9.56 11.63 14.23
C SER A 116 9.79 13.15 14.28
N GLY A 117 9.11 13.91 13.43
CA GLY A 117 9.19 15.37 13.37
C GLY A 117 8.68 16.04 14.65
N PHE A 118 7.63 15.51 15.27
CA PHE A 118 7.16 15.95 16.59
C PHE A 118 8.26 15.77 17.66
N ASN A 119 8.95 14.62 17.67
CA ASN A 119 10.05 14.37 18.59
C ASN A 119 11.25 15.30 18.33
N MET A 120 11.49 15.67 17.06
CA MET A 120 12.54 16.61 16.64
C MET A 120 12.11 18.09 16.75
N LYS A 121 10.89 18.38 17.24
CA LYS A 121 10.32 19.74 17.33
C LYS A 121 10.25 20.48 15.99
N VAL A 122 10.08 19.75 14.90
CA VAL A 122 9.87 20.29 13.55
C VAL A 122 8.45 20.84 13.43
N ARG A 123 8.27 21.96 12.71
CA ARG A 123 6.94 22.50 12.44
C ARG A 123 6.19 21.56 11.48
N PRO A 124 4.97 21.09 11.80
CA PRO A 124 4.24 20.13 10.97
C PRO A 124 4.02 20.58 9.52
N PHE A 125 3.86 21.89 9.31
CA PHE A 125 3.64 22.42 7.97
C PHE A 125 4.89 22.33 7.07
N ASP A 126 6.08 22.55 7.63
CA ASP A 126 7.34 22.40 6.87
C ASP A 126 7.55 20.94 6.48
N GLN A 127 7.23 20.03 7.41
CA GLN A 127 7.31 18.60 7.18
C GLN A 127 6.33 18.16 6.08
N PHE A 128 5.08 18.60 6.14
CA PHE A 128 4.10 18.32 5.09
C PHE A 128 4.56 18.78 3.71
N ILE A 129 5.16 19.97 3.59
CA ILE A 129 5.73 20.45 2.32
C ILE A 129 6.86 19.50 1.85
N GLY A 130 7.72 19.08 2.76
CA GLY A 130 8.77 18.09 2.48
C GLY A 130 8.20 16.79 1.91
N GLU A 131 7.15 16.24 2.54
CA GLU A 131 6.45 15.04 2.07
C GLU A 131 5.84 15.22 0.68
N VAL A 132 5.18 16.35 0.41
CA VAL A 132 4.58 16.63 -0.89
C VAL A 132 5.65 16.71 -1.99
N ILE A 133 6.77 17.39 -1.73
CA ILE A 133 7.89 17.47 -2.68
C ILE A 133 8.50 16.09 -2.88
N GLY A 134 8.75 15.35 -1.79
CA GLY A 134 9.31 14.00 -1.82
C GLY A 134 8.45 13.04 -2.63
N ALA A 135 7.13 13.05 -2.41
CA ALA A 135 6.17 12.24 -3.16
C ALA A 135 6.14 12.60 -4.65
N ALA A 136 6.13 13.90 -4.98
CA ALA A 136 6.11 14.36 -6.37
C ALA A 136 7.39 13.96 -7.12
N VAL A 137 8.57 14.20 -6.55
CA VAL A 137 9.86 13.84 -7.16
C VAL A 137 10.00 12.32 -7.27
N SER A 138 9.66 11.58 -6.21
CA SER A 138 9.75 10.12 -6.20
C SER A 138 8.83 9.48 -7.24
N SER A 139 7.63 10.04 -7.45
CA SER A 139 6.72 9.54 -8.48
C SER A 139 7.34 9.59 -9.89
N ALA A 140 8.10 10.64 -10.21
CA ALA A 140 8.79 10.75 -11.49
C ALA A 140 10.00 9.81 -11.57
N VAL A 141 10.83 9.78 -10.54
CA VAL A 141 12.05 8.96 -10.48
C VAL A 141 11.72 7.46 -10.53
N ILE A 142 10.78 6.99 -9.72
CA ILE A 142 10.37 5.58 -9.68
C ILE A 142 9.73 5.16 -11.00
N THR A 143 8.91 6.03 -11.62
CA THR A 143 8.33 5.75 -12.95
C THR A 143 9.41 5.59 -14.01
N PHE A 144 10.42 6.47 -14.03
CA PHE A 144 11.54 6.39 -14.95
C PHE A 144 12.37 5.11 -14.74
N LEU A 145 12.71 4.80 -13.48
CA LEU A 145 13.41 3.57 -13.13
C LEU A 145 12.60 2.33 -13.53
N PHE A 146 11.29 2.32 -13.31
CA PHE A 146 10.43 1.21 -13.72
C PHE A 146 10.52 0.93 -15.22
N PHE A 147 10.46 1.96 -16.08
CA PHE A 147 10.62 1.77 -17.53
C PHE A 147 12.01 1.27 -17.92
N ILE A 148 13.05 1.70 -17.20
CA ILE A 148 14.39 1.13 -17.34
C ILE A 148 14.36 -0.36 -17.01
N PHE A 149 13.95 -0.74 -15.80
CA PHE A 149 13.87 -2.14 -15.38
C PHE A 149 13.06 -2.99 -16.35
N PHE A 150 11.90 -2.48 -16.79
CA PHE A 150 11.06 -3.16 -17.75
C PHE A 150 11.78 -3.42 -19.08
N ASN A 151 12.55 -2.46 -19.59
CA ASN A 151 13.31 -2.64 -20.83
C ASN A 151 14.52 -3.58 -20.70
N ILE A 152 15.12 -3.68 -19.50
CA ILE A 152 16.24 -4.59 -19.21
C ILE A 152 15.75 -6.02 -19.11
N TYR A 153 14.77 -6.24 -18.24
CA TYR A 153 14.35 -7.58 -17.89
C TYR A 153 13.35 -8.15 -18.90
N LYS A 154 12.65 -7.29 -19.67
CA LYS A 154 11.67 -7.50 -20.77
C LYS A 154 10.48 -8.43 -20.46
N ASN A 155 10.71 -9.45 -19.65
CA ASN A 155 9.85 -10.54 -19.26
C ASN A 155 9.71 -10.51 -17.74
N ILE A 156 8.90 -9.59 -17.22
CA ILE A 156 8.58 -9.54 -15.79
C ILE A 156 7.28 -10.32 -15.57
N GLY A 157 7.37 -11.45 -14.87
CA GLY A 157 6.20 -12.17 -14.40
C GLY A 157 6.32 -13.70 -14.47
N PRO A 158 5.43 -14.41 -13.77
CA PRO A 158 5.51 -15.86 -13.54
C PRO A 158 5.44 -16.73 -14.79
N LYS A 159 5.03 -16.17 -15.93
CA LYS A 159 4.85 -16.90 -17.18
C LYS A 159 6.12 -16.92 -18.05
N GLU A 160 7.03 -15.95 -17.86
CA GLU A 160 8.18 -15.76 -18.73
C GLU A 160 9.52 -15.71 -17.97
N ASN A 161 9.51 -15.46 -16.66
CA ASN A 161 10.70 -15.49 -15.83
C ASN A 161 10.33 -15.89 -14.39
N SER A 162 10.62 -17.14 -14.03
CA SER A 162 10.34 -17.70 -12.69
C SER A 162 11.05 -16.96 -11.56
N ASP A 163 12.16 -16.30 -11.89
CA ASP A 163 13.04 -15.67 -10.92
C ASP A 163 12.55 -14.28 -10.48
N LEU A 164 11.59 -13.71 -11.21
CA LEU A 164 11.00 -12.39 -10.94
C LEU A 164 9.55 -12.48 -10.45
N VAL A 165 9.17 -13.59 -9.80
CA VAL A 165 7.83 -13.75 -9.21
C VAL A 165 7.78 -13.10 -7.83
N VAL A 166 6.95 -12.07 -7.71
CA VAL A 166 6.67 -11.39 -6.44
C VAL A 166 5.33 -11.86 -5.88
N LEU A 167 5.34 -12.38 -4.65
CA LEU A 167 4.13 -12.88 -4.00
C LEU A 167 3.04 -11.80 -3.90
N GLN A 168 3.41 -10.59 -3.48
CA GLN A 168 2.46 -9.49 -3.28
C GLN A 168 1.73 -9.14 -4.58
N ALA A 169 2.47 -9.04 -5.70
CA ALA A 169 1.88 -8.83 -7.02
C ALA A 169 0.95 -9.98 -7.44
N SER A 170 1.36 -11.22 -7.15
CA SER A 170 0.56 -12.43 -7.46
C SER A 170 -0.78 -12.44 -6.73
N ILE A 171 -0.80 -12.00 -5.47
CA ILE A 171 -2.03 -11.90 -4.68
C ILE A 171 -2.99 -10.88 -5.30
N VAL A 172 -2.52 -9.67 -5.60
CA VAL A 172 -3.34 -8.63 -6.24
C VAL A 172 -3.88 -9.11 -7.60
N ALA A 173 -3.02 -9.72 -8.41
CA ALA A 173 -3.40 -10.25 -9.72
C ALA A 173 -4.41 -11.40 -9.65
N SER A 174 -4.35 -12.23 -8.60
CA SER A 174 -5.30 -13.34 -8.42
C SER A 174 -6.71 -12.86 -8.08
N VAL A 175 -6.82 -11.72 -7.36
CA VAL A 175 -8.10 -11.21 -6.87
C VAL A 175 -8.75 -10.21 -7.84
N ILE A 176 -7.99 -9.64 -8.77
CA ILE A 176 -8.51 -8.62 -9.71
C ILE A 176 -9.62 -9.14 -10.62
N LYS A 177 -9.64 -10.45 -10.90
CA LYS A 177 -10.68 -11.14 -11.67
C LYS A 177 -11.82 -11.68 -10.77
N GLY A 178 -11.76 -11.43 -9.47
CA GLY A 178 -12.66 -11.98 -8.45
C GLY A 178 -11.93 -12.86 -7.44
N ILE A 179 -12.63 -13.26 -6.38
CA ILE A 179 -12.06 -14.11 -5.33
C ILE A 179 -11.99 -15.55 -5.83
N PRO A 180 -10.80 -16.16 -5.99
CA PRO A 180 -10.67 -17.51 -6.54
C PRO A 180 -11.29 -18.57 -5.63
N PHE A 181 -11.14 -18.41 -4.30
CA PHE A 181 -11.66 -19.34 -3.30
C PHE A 181 -12.61 -18.62 -2.34
N ILE A 182 -13.87 -18.44 -2.75
CA ILE A 182 -14.85 -17.68 -1.97
C ILE A 182 -15.13 -18.29 -0.59
N HIS A 183 -15.09 -19.63 -0.47
CA HIS A 183 -15.26 -20.32 0.80
C HIS A 183 -14.14 -19.96 1.78
N LEU A 184 -12.88 -19.94 1.31
CA LEU A 184 -11.74 -19.55 2.14
C LEU A 184 -11.87 -18.09 2.59
N PHE A 185 -12.31 -17.19 1.72
CA PHE A 185 -12.56 -15.79 2.09
C PHE A 185 -13.54 -15.68 3.26
N TRP A 186 -14.70 -16.35 3.19
CA TRP A 186 -15.68 -16.32 4.27
C TRP A 186 -15.19 -16.97 5.55
N THR A 187 -14.48 -18.09 5.46
CA THR A 187 -13.90 -18.74 6.64
C THR A 187 -12.84 -17.86 7.31
N GLY A 188 -11.98 -17.21 6.53
CA GLY A 188 -10.98 -16.27 7.03
C GLY A 188 -11.60 -15.03 7.67
N LEU A 189 -12.67 -14.49 7.07
CA LEU A 189 -13.44 -13.38 7.62
C LEU A 189 -14.07 -13.76 8.98
N LEU A 190 -14.73 -14.91 9.07
CA LEU A 190 -15.30 -15.41 10.31
C LEU A 190 -14.23 -15.67 11.38
N ALA A 191 -13.11 -16.30 11.00
CA ALA A 191 -12.00 -16.52 11.91
C ALA A 191 -11.42 -15.20 12.44
N GLY A 192 -11.23 -14.20 11.57
CA GLY A 192 -10.79 -12.87 11.95
C GLY A 192 -11.75 -12.17 12.91
N LEU A 193 -13.07 -12.29 12.67
CA LEU A 193 -14.09 -11.75 13.59
C LEU A 193 -14.02 -12.41 14.97
N ILE A 194 -13.90 -13.74 15.02
CA ILE A 194 -13.76 -14.49 16.28
C ILE A 194 -12.50 -14.05 17.04
N LEU A 195 -11.35 -13.97 16.35
CA LEU A 195 -10.10 -13.51 16.95
C LEU A 195 -10.23 -12.08 17.50
N ASN A 196 -10.93 -11.20 16.79
CA ASN A 196 -11.17 -9.83 17.23
C ASN A 196 -12.05 -9.78 18.49
N MET A 197 -13.09 -10.63 18.56
CA MET A 197 -13.94 -10.76 19.75
C MET A 197 -13.16 -11.28 20.97
N LEU A 198 -12.12 -12.08 20.74
CA LEU A 198 -11.20 -12.57 21.77
C LEU A 198 -10.13 -11.55 22.16
N ASN A 199 -10.17 -10.32 21.62
CA ASN A 199 -9.15 -9.28 21.80
C ASN A 199 -7.73 -9.70 21.39
N ILE A 200 -7.61 -10.69 20.50
CA ILE A 200 -6.35 -11.09 19.91
C ILE A 200 -5.98 -10.05 18.83
N PRO A 201 -4.70 -9.64 18.69
CA PRO A 201 -4.29 -8.66 17.69
C PRO A 201 -4.39 -9.24 16.27
N VAL A 202 -5.60 -9.22 15.70
CA VAL A 202 -5.93 -9.82 14.40
C VAL A 202 -5.10 -9.23 13.27
N LEU A 203 -4.79 -7.93 13.32
CA LEU A 203 -3.95 -7.29 12.31
C LEU A 203 -2.56 -7.92 12.25
N THR A 204 -1.89 -8.05 13.40
CA THR A 204 -0.56 -8.67 13.48
C THR A 204 -0.59 -10.13 13.02
N PHE A 205 -1.63 -10.86 13.42
CA PHE A 205 -1.80 -12.26 13.01
C PHE A 205 -2.04 -12.40 11.50
N GLY A 206 -2.90 -11.55 10.93
CA GLY A 206 -3.20 -11.51 9.50
C GLY A 206 -1.98 -11.17 8.66
N ILE A 207 -1.17 -10.19 9.09
CA ILE A 207 0.11 -9.85 8.45
C ILE A 207 1.06 -11.06 8.50
N GLY A 208 1.13 -11.78 9.61
CA GLY A 208 1.95 -12.98 9.75
C GLY A 208 1.56 -14.11 8.79
N ILE A 209 0.26 -14.32 8.55
CA ILE A 209 -0.23 -15.31 7.56
C ILE A 209 -0.01 -14.84 6.12
N TYR A 210 -0.09 -13.52 5.89
CA TYR A 210 0.08 -12.91 4.58
C TYR A 210 1.52 -13.03 4.06
N LEU A 211 2.53 -12.91 4.93
CA LEU A 211 3.93 -12.99 4.52
C LEU A 211 4.42 -14.45 4.41
N PRO A 212 5.28 -14.76 3.41
CA PRO A 212 5.97 -16.03 3.34
C PRO A 212 6.77 -16.33 4.61
N PHE A 213 6.88 -17.61 4.95
CA PHE A 213 7.65 -18.06 6.11
C PHE A 213 9.11 -17.61 6.09
N TYR A 214 9.74 -17.54 4.90
CA TYR A 214 11.12 -17.08 4.77
C TYR A 214 11.29 -15.57 5.04
N LEU A 215 10.23 -14.76 4.93
CA LEU A 215 10.25 -13.35 5.35
C LEU A 215 9.87 -13.19 6.83
N THR A 216 8.94 -14.00 7.34
CA THR A 216 8.51 -13.89 8.74
C THR A 216 9.54 -14.48 9.72
N LEU A 217 10.29 -15.50 9.33
CA LEU A 217 11.28 -16.14 10.19
C LEU A 217 12.44 -15.19 10.60
N PRO A 218 13.09 -14.43 9.69
CA PRO A 218 14.08 -13.43 10.07
C PRO A 218 13.51 -12.35 10.99
N VAL A 219 12.28 -11.88 10.73
CA VAL A 219 11.60 -10.88 11.58
C VAL A 219 11.38 -11.44 12.98
N PHE A 220 10.94 -12.70 13.09
CA PHE A 220 10.77 -13.39 14.37
C PHE A 220 12.09 -13.54 15.12
N ILE A 221 13.16 -13.98 14.45
CA ILE A 221 14.50 -14.10 15.04
C ILE A 221 15.00 -12.73 15.52
N GLY A 222 14.85 -11.68 14.71
CA GLY A 222 15.20 -10.31 15.09
C GLY A 222 14.44 -9.83 16.35
N GLY A 223 13.14 -10.16 16.43
CA GLY A 223 12.32 -9.87 17.60
C GLY A 223 12.78 -10.61 18.86
N LEU A 224 13.13 -11.90 18.73
CA LEU A 224 13.71 -12.68 19.83
C LEU A 224 15.06 -12.12 20.30
N LEU A 225 15.96 -11.81 19.36
CA LEU A 225 17.26 -11.22 19.66
C LEU A 225 17.12 -9.88 20.37
N ASN A 226 16.18 -9.02 19.94
CA ASN A 226 15.89 -7.76 20.61
C ASN A 226 15.33 -7.98 22.04
N SER A 227 14.44 -8.95 22.22
CA SER A 227 13.88 -9.30 23.54
C SER A 227 14.97 -9.78 24.52
N VAL A 228 15.91 -10.61 24.05
CA VAL A 228 17.06 -11.04 24.85
C VAL A 228 18.01 -9.87 25.11
N SER A 229 18.30 -9.06 24.09
CA SER A 229 19.20 -7.90 24.20
C SER A 229 18.70 -6.86 25.21
N LYS A 230 17.38 -6.60 25.26
CA LYS A 230 16.76 -5.73 26.26
C LYS A 230 16.95 -6.22 27.70
N LYS A 231 17.00 -7.55 27.92
CA LYS A 231 17.27 -8.12 29.26
C LYS A 231 18.73 -7.93 29.69
N ILE A 232 19.65 -7.78 28.74
CA ILE A 232 21.08 -7.55 29.01
C ILE A 232 21.31 -6.06 29.27
N SER A 233 20.89 -5.20 28.34
CA SER A 233 21.01 -3.75 28.46
C SER A 233 20.10 -3.04 27.46
N GLU A 234 19.34 -2.05 27.92
CA GLU A 234 18.53 -1.21 27.03
C GLU A 234 19.40 -0.46 26.03
N LYS A 235 20.56 0.07 26.46
CA LYS A 235 21.50 0.79 25.59
C LYS A 235 22.08 -0.09 24.49
N PHE A 236 22.45 -1.33 24.83
CA PHE A 236 22.91 -2.29 23.83
C PHE A 236 21.81 -2.61 22.80
N SER A 237 20.56 -2.76 23.26
CA SER A 237 19.44 -3.01 22.35
C SER A 237 19.19 -1.85 21.39
N SER A 238 19.29 -0.59 21.85
CA SER A 238 19.12 0.58 20.99
C SER A 238 20.26 0.73 19.98
N ASP A 239 21.51 0.50 20.40
CA ASP A 239 22.67 0.60 19.51
C ASP A 239 22.63 -0.50 18.43
N ALA A 240 22.26 -1.73 18.81
CA ALA A 240 22.08 -2.84 17.87
C ALA A 240 20.95 -2.58 16.86
N LEU A 241 19.81 -2.03 17.32
CA LEU A 241 18.71 -1.63 16.44
C LEU A 241 19.14 -0.53 15.45
N LEU A 242 19.91 0.45 15.92
CA LEU A 242 20.42 1.53 15.07
C LEU A 242 21.39 1.00 14.00
N PHE A 243 22.26 0.06 14.38
CA PHE A 243 23.16 -0.61 13.43
C PHE A 243 22.39 -1.42 12.38
N ALA A 244 21.39 -2.20 12.79
CA ALA A 244 20.57 -2.99 11.87
C ALA A 244 19.78 -2.11 10.89
N ASN A 245 19.20 -1.01 11.37
CA ASN A 245 18.52 -0.03 10.51
C ASN A 245 19.50 0.62 9.52
N GLY A 246 20.74 0.91 9.95
CA GLY A 246 21.79 1.41 9.08
C GLY A 246 22.16 0.43 7.96
N LEU A 247 22.26 -0.87 8.27
CA LEU A 247 22.49 -1.91 7.26
C LEU A 247 21.34 -2.03 6.26
N MET A 248 20.08 -2.00 6.72
CA MET A 248 18.90 -2.01 5.83
C MET A 248 18.84 -0.78 4.91
N SER A 249 19.17 0.40 5.42
CA SER A 249 19.25 1.59 4.57
C SER A 249 20.41 1.48 3.56
N GLY A 250 21.55 0.93 4.00
CA GLY A 250 22.73 0.70 3.17
C GLY A 250 22.48 -0.26 2.00
N GLU A 251 21.77 -1.37 2.21
CA GLU A 251 21.42 -2.30 1.12
C GLU A 251 20.54 -1.62 0.06
N ALA A 252 19.56 -0.80 0.47
CA ALA A 252 18.66 -0.12 -0.45
C ALA A 252 19.41 0.90 -1.33
N ILE A 253 20.27 1.73 -0.72
CA ILE A 253 21.11 2.70 -1.45
C ILE A 253 22.06 1.98 -2.40
N THR A 254 22.72 0.91 -1.93
CA THR A 254 23.66 0.13 -2.76
C THR A 254 22.93 -0.52 -3.94
N GLY A 255 21.71 -1.02 -3.73
CA GLY A 255 20.86 -1.58 -4.77
C GLY A 255 20.52 -0.56 -5.87
N VAL A 256 20.21 0.70 -5.50
CA VAL A 256 19.98 1.79 -6.47
C VAL A 256 21.25 2.07 -7.27
N ILE A 257 22.41 2.18 -6.61
CA ILE A 257 23.70 2.42 -7.27
C ILE A 257 24.02 1.30 -8.26
N LEU A 258 23.89 0.04 -7.85
CA LEU A 258 24.11 -1.14 -8.71
C LEU A 258 23.17 -1.13 -9.93
N SER A 259 21.92 -0.73 -9.74
CA SER A 259 20.93 -0.63 -10.82
C SER A 259 21.31 0.45 -11.84
N ILE A 260 21.82 1.60 -11.38
CA ILE A 260 22.32 2.66 -12.26
C ILE A 260 23.56 2.20 -13.02
N ILE A 261 24.50 1.50 -12.37
CA ILE A 261 25.70 0.97 -13.04
C ILE A 261 25.30 -0.06 -14.10
N ALA A 262 24.38 -0.96 -13.79
CA ALA A 262 23.84 -1.94 -14.74
C ALA A 262 23.16 -1.25 -15.93
N TYR A 263 22.42 -0.16 -15.68
CA TYR A 263 21.82 0.67 -16.72
C TYR A 263 22.87 1.28 -17.65
N VAL A 264 23.89 1.94 -17.12
CA VAL A 264 24.94 2.56 -17.93
C VAL A 264 25.67 1.53 -18.79
N LYS A 265 25.93 0.33 -18.25
CA LYS A 265 26.53 -0.79 -19.01
C LYS A 265 25.68 -1.31 -20.16
N LEU A 266 24.39 -1.00 -20.24
CA LEU A 266 23.55 -1.40 -21.37
C LEU A 266 23.66 -0.46 -22.57
N PHE A 267 24.18 0.75 -22.37
CA PHE A 267 24.35 1.77 -23.42
C PHE A 267 25.82 1.97 -23.83
N ILE A 268 26.75 1.25 -23.18
CA ILE A 268 28.16 1.13 -23.56
C ILE A 268 28.33 -0.23 -24.24
#